data_AF-A0A7W8DSW0-F1
#
_entry.id   AF-A0A7W8DSW0-F1
#
_cell.length_a   1.000
_cell.length_b   1.000
_cell.length_c   1.000
_cell.angle_alpha   90.00
_cell.angle_beta   90.00
_cell.angle_gamma   90.00
#
_symmetry.space_group_name_H-M   'P 1'
#
loop_
_entity.id
_entity.type
_entity.pdbx_description
1 polymer ?
#
loop_
_entity_poly.entity_id
_entity_poly.type
_entity_poly.pdbx_seq_one_letter_code
_entity_poly.pdbx_strand_id
1 'polypeptide(L)'
;MNIGFHPSTTPLRRAGFSLVEMLMVIAILGIMSSMVIIAFGGVREGAENEKDKRNAQNIASLAAVASAADADFAVPGDKTASVENLRDGCSPSSGIFKGHVYQLPSMTSHDIQGAIRYLHLKGSELVYHQVSE
;
A
#
# COMPACT_ATOMS: atom_id res chain seq x y z
N MET A 1 60.05 49.82 33.43
CA MET A 1 59.71 48.45 33.88
C MET A 1 58.50 48.00 33.07
N ASN A 2 58.64 47.06 32.12
CA ASN A 2 57.52 46.59 31.30
C ASN A 2 56.98 45.28 31.90
N ILE A 3 55.75 45.30 32.44
CA ILE A 3 55.09 44.10 32.97
C ILE A 3 54.24 43.46 31.88
N GLY A 4 54.78 42.44 31.21
CA GLY A 4 54.07 41.68 30.18
C GLY A 4 52.98 40.81 30.79
N PHE A 5 51.73 40.98 30.37
CA PHE A 5 50.62 40.08 30.67
C PHE A 5 50.63 38.91 29.68
N HIS A 6 50.74 37.67 30.18
CA HIS A 6 50.70 36.46 29.36
C HIS A 6 49.34 35.76 29.60
N PRO A 7 48.40 35.76 28.64
CA PRO A 7 47.16 35.03 28.79
C PRO A 7 47.41 33.51 28.69
N SER A 8 47.01 32.76 29.72
CA SER A 8 47.02 31.30 29.72
C SER A 8 45.80 30.79 28.94
N THR A 9 45.96 30.52 27.64
CA THR A 9 44.93 29.83 26.86
C THR A 9 44.96 28.34 27.19
N THR A 10 43.99 27.85 27.98
CA THR A 10 43.82 26.41 28.23
C THR A 10 43.47 25.71 26.91
N PRO A 11 44.30 24.79 26.39
CA PRO A 11 43.99 24.11 25.14
C PRO A 11 42.82 23.15 25.33
N LEU A 12 41.81 23.23 24.45
CA LEU A 12 40.76 22.23 24.34
C LEU A 12 41.38 20.89 23.91
N ARG A 13 41.25 19.84 24.73
CA ARG A 13 41.69 18.49 24.38
C ARG A 13 40.92 18.03 23.14
N ARG A 14 41.63 17.72 22.06
CA ARG A 14 41.06 16.99 20.92
C ARG A 14 40.80 15.56 21.34
N ALA A 15 39.53 15.15 21.38
CA ALA A 15 39.16 13.75 21.45
C ALA A 15 39.46 13.10 20.09
N GLY A 16 40.37 12.14 20.06
CA GLY A 16 40.64 11.30 18.90
C GLY A 16 39.85 10.00 19.00
N PHE A 17 39.38 9.50 17.86
CA PHE A 17 38.70 8.21 17.78
C PHE A 17 39.72 7.07 17.77
N SER A 18 39.48 6.01 18.54
CA SER A 18 40.35 4.83 18.54
C SER A 18 40.16 4.01 17.28
N LEU A 19 41.25 3.42 16.78
CA LEU A 19 41.18 2.44 15.70
C LEU A 19 40.30 1.25 16.09
N VAL A 20 40.38 0.81 17.35
CA VAL A 20 39.57 -0.29 17.87
C VAL A 20 38.08 0.08 17.87
N GLU A 21 37.76 1.33 18.18
CA GLU A 21 36.38 1.82 18.13
C GLU A 21 35.82 1.81 16.71
N MET A 22 36.60 2.18 15.69
CA MET A 22 36.16 2.06 14.30
C MET A 22 36.01 0.60 13.86
N LEU A 23 36.97 -0.25 14.23
CA LEU A 23 37.01 -1.66 13.84
C LEU A 23 35.83 -2.43 14.41
N MET A 24 35.45 -2.20 15.66
CA MET A 24 34.29 -2.83 16.27
C MET A 24 32.98 -2.36 15.62
N VAL A 25 32.87 -1.07 15.27
CA VAL A 25 31.67 -0.51 14.63
C VAL A 25 31.44 -1.13 13.25
N ILE A 26 32.46 -1.19 12.40
CA ILE A 26 32.30 -1.80 11.07
C ILE A 26 32.04 -3.31 11.17
N ALA A 27 32.57 -3.99 12.20
CA ALA A 27 32.30 -5.41 12.43
C ALA A 27 30.82 -5.64 12.79
N ILE A 28 30.26 -4.84 13.70
CA ILE A 28 28.84 -4.96 14.09
C ILE A 28 27.92 -4.51 12.96
N LEU A 29 28.25 -3.41 12.26
CA LEU A 29 27.49 -2.96 11.10
C LEU A 29 27.48 -4.02 9.99
N GLY A 30 28.60 -4.73 9.76
CA GLY A 30 28.68 -5.86 8.84
C GLY A 30 27.70 -6.97 9.21
N ILE A 31 27.68 -7.40 10.48
CA ILE A 31 26.75 -8.42 10.98
C ILE A 31 25.29 -7.95 10.85
N MET A 32 24.97 -6.74 11.33
CA MET A 32 23.63 -6.17 11.25
C MET A 32 23.14 -6.02 9.80
N SER A 33 23.99 -5.51 8.91
CA SER A 33 23.64 -5.29 7.50
C SER A 33 23.30 -6.59 6.76
N SER A 34 23.94 -7.70 7.14
CA SER A 34 23.67 -9.02 6.52
C SER A 34 22.24 -9.52 6.72
N MET A 35 21.60 -9.21 7.85
CA MET A 35 20.24 -9.67 8.17
C MET A 35 19.15 -8.77 7.55
N VAL A 36 19.43 -7.47 7.43
CA VAL A 36 18.46 -6.48 6.95
C VAL A 36 18.02 -6.75 5.50
N ILE A 37 18.91 -7.26 4.65
CA ILE A 37 18.65 -7.44 3.22
C ILE A 37 17.61 -8.53 2.95
N ILE A 38 17.59 -9.61 3.74
CA ILE A 38 16.76 -10.79 3.48
C ILE A 38 15.27 -10.55 3.84
N ALA A 39 14.99 -9.61 4.74
CA ALA A 39 13.64 -9.42 5.28
C ALA A 39 12.65 -8.72 4.32
N PHE A 40 13.13 -7.97 3.32
CA PHE A 40 12.25 -7.10 2.51
C PHE A 40 11.76 -7.70 1.19
N GLY A 41 12.31 -8.82 0.74
CA GLY A 41 11.96 -9.42 -0.55
C GLY A 41 10.51 -9.94 -0.60
N GLY A 42 10.15 -10.87 0.28
CA GLY A 42 8.84 -11.52 0.25
C GLY A 42 7.73 -10.80 1.02
N VAL A 43 8.08 -9.98 2.03
CA VAL A 43 7.08 -9.30 2.88
C VAL A 43 6.27 -8.28 2.09
N ARG A 44 6.91 -7.58 1.14
CA ARG A 44 6.22 -6.61 0.28
C ARG A 44 5.21 -7.29 -0.63
N GLU A 45 5.62 -8.37 -1.29
CA GLU A 45 4.74 -9.12 -2.20
C GLU A 45 3.53 -9.72 -1.46
N GLY A 46 3.76 -10.29 -0.27
CA GLY A 46 2.67 -10.77 0.59
C GLY A 46 1.69 -9.67 0.99
N ALA A 47 2.19 -8.49 1.37
CA ALA A 47 1.37 -7.35 1.73
C ALA A 47 0.55 -6.80 0.55
N GLU A 48 1.14 -6.72 -0.66
CA GLU A 48 0.43 -6.32 -1.88
C GLU A 48 -0.66 -7.34 -2.24
N ASN A 49 -0.38 -8.65 -2.14
CA ASN A 49 -1.37 -9.71 -2.39
C ASN A 49 -2.54 -9.63 -1.39
N GLU A 50 -2.27 -9.43 -0.10
CA GLU A 50 -3.31 -9.23 0.91
C GLU A 50 -4.13 -7.96 0.67
N LYS A 51 -3.48 -6.87 0.25
CA LYS A 51 -4.13 -5.62 -0.14
C LYS A 51 -5.08 -5.84 -1.32
N ASP A 52 -4.63 -6.55 -2.35
CA ASP A 52 -5.44 -6.83 -3.54
C ASP A 52 -6.66 -7.70 -3.22
N LYS A 53 -6.50 -8.70 -2.33
CA LYS A 53 -7.61 -9.52 -1.83
C LYS A 53 -8.65 -8.67 -1.09
N ARG A 54 -8.21 -7.78 -0.18
CA ARG A 54 -9.12 -6.87 0.55
C ARG A 54 -9.83 -5.91 -0.39
N ASN A 55 -9.11 -5.37 -1.37
CA ASN A 55 -9.68 -4.49 -2.38
C ASN A 55 -10.76 -5.21 -3.20
N ALA A 56 -10.50 -6.46 -3.62
CA ALA A 56 -11.49 -7.27 -4.33
C ALA A 56 -12.73 -7.57 -3.49
N GLN A 57 -12.56 -7.84 -2.19
CA GLN A 57 -13.69 -8.03 -1.26
C GLN A 57 -14.55 -6.76 -1.13
N ASN A 58 -13.90 -5.59 -1.01
CA ASN A 58 -14.60 -4.30 -0.97
C ASN A 58 -15.39 -4.05 -2.26
N ILE A 59 -14.78 -4.33 -3.41
CA ILE A 59 -15.41 -4.20 -4.72
C ILE A 59 -16.61 -5.14 -4.84
N ALA A 60 -16.45 -6.43 -4.53
CA ALA A 60 -17.54 -7.40 -4.60
C ALA A 60 -18.69 -7.05 -3.63
N SER A 61 -18.38 -6.54 -2.44
CA SER A 61 -19.38 -6.12 -1.47
C SER A 61 -20.20 -4.94 -1.98
N LEU A 62 -19.54 -3.92 -2.56
CA LEU A 62 -20.24 -2.79 -3.18
C LEU A 62 -21.06 -3.24 -4.38
N ALA A 63 -20.49 -4.07 -5.24
CA ALA A 63 -21.17 -4.59 -6.43
C ALA A 63 -22.45 -5.36 -6.05
N ALA A 64 -22.41 -6.20 -5.00
CA ALA A 64 -23.58 -6.93 -4.51
C ALA A 64 -24.69 -5.97 -4.04
N VAL A 65 -24.34 -4.90 -3.31
CA VAL A 65 -25.31 -3.89 -2.87
C VAL A 65 -25.86 -3.09 -4.06
N ALA A 66 -25.01 -2.71 -5.00
CA ALA A 66 -25.39 -1.99 -6.21
C ALA A 66 -26.33 -2.84 -7.09
N SER A 67 -26.02 -4.13 -7.27
CA SER A 67 -26.88 -5.07 -8.00
C SER A 67 -28.23 -5.26 -7.30
N ALA A 68 -28.25 -5.37 -5.97
CA ALA A 68 -29.49 -5.48 -5.20
C ALA A 68 -30.36 -4.21 -5.27
N ALA A 69 -29.76 -3.07 -5.63
CA ALA A 69 -30.46 -1.81 -5.85
C ALA A 69 -30.84 -1.58 -7.33
N ASP A 70 -30.59 -2.55 -8.22
CA ASP A 70 -30.76 -2.41 -9.69
C ASP A 70 -29.93 -1.26 -10.29
N ALA A 71 -28.72 -1.04 -9.76
CA ALA A 71 -27.77 -0.11 -10.36
C ALA A 71 -27.13 -0.71 -11.62
N ASP A 72 -27.09 0.06 -12.71
CA ASP A 72 -26.50 -0.36 -13.98
C ASP A 72 -25.00 -0.05 -14.00
N PHE A 73 -24.18 -1.01 -13.54
CA PHE A 73 -22.72 -0.91 -13.55
C PHE A 73 -22.05 -2.07 -14.31
N ALA A 74 -22.71 -3.23 -14.38
CA ALA A 74 -22.10 -4.46 -14.88
C ALA A 74 -22.05 -4.46 -16.41
N VAL A 75 -20.85 -4.60 -16.97
CA VAL A 75 -20.62 -4.78 -18.40
C VAL A 75 -20.43 -6.27 -18.67
N PRO A 76 -21.34 -6.93 -19.42
CA PRO A 76 -21.25 -8.36 -19.67
C PRO A 76 -19.92 -8.76 -20.31
N GLY A 77 -19.22 -9.70 -19.68
CA GLY A 77 -17.92 -10.20 -20.14
C GLY A 77 -16.72 -9.27 -19.85
N ASP A 78 -16.95 -8.07 -19.30
CA ASP A 78 -15.90 -7.11 -18.99
C ASP A 78 -15.94 -6.70 -17.51
N LYS A 79 -15.19 -7.46 -16.70
CA LYS A 79 -15.02 -7.16 -15.27
C LYS A 79 -14.26 -5.84 -15.04
N THR A 80 -13.36 -5.45 -15.93
CA THR A 80 -12.59 -4.21 -15.78
C THR A 80 -13.52 -3.02 -15.94
N ALA A 81 -14.27 -2.97 -17.04
CA ALA A 81 -15.26 -1.91 -17.26
C ALA A 81 -16.32 -1.88 -16.16
N SER A 82 -16.75 -3.06 -15.68
CA SER A 82 -17.69 -3.15 -14.54
C SER A 82 -17.15 -2.49 -13.26
N VAL A 83 -15.87 -2.70 -12.94
CA VAL A 83 -15.23 -2.08 -11.77
C VAL A 83 -14.97 -0.59 -12.01
N GLU A 84 -14.65 -0.18 -13.23
CA GLU A 84 -14.50 1.23 -13.58
C GLU A 84 -15.81 2.01 -13.45
N ASN A 85 -16.94 1.42 -13.85
CA ASN A 85 -18.25 2.01 -13.61
C ASN A 85 -18.54 2.19 -12.10
N LEU A 86 -18.13 1.24 -11.26
CA LEU A 86 -18.22 1.37 -9.80
C LEU A 86 -17.24 2.41 -9.23
N ARG A 87 -16.08 2.63 -9.87
CA ARG A 87 -15.13 3.69 -9.50
C ARG A 87 -15.69 5.06 -9.85
N ASP A 88 -16.26 5.20 -11.04
CA ASP A 88 -16.79 6.47 -11.55
C ASP A 88 -18.15 6.80 -10.89
N GLY A 89 -18.83 5.78 -10.38
CA GLY A 89 -20.07 5.86 -9.62
C GLY A 89 -21.27 5.46 -10.48
N CYS A 90 -22.11 4.59 -9.95
CA CYS A 90 -23.35 4.16 -10.59
C CYS A 90 -24.55 4.51 -9.70
N SER A 91 -25.72 4.71 -10.30
CA SER A 91 -26.96 4.94 -9.56
C SER A 91 -28.12 4.21 -10.22
N PRO A 92 -29.04 3.62 -9.43
CA PRO A 92 -30.26 3.02 -9.97
C PRO A 92 -31.12 4.06 -10.69
N SER A 93 -31.65 3.69 -11.85
CA SER A 93 -32.55 4.53 -12.66
C SER A 93 -34.01 4.45 -12.18
N SER A 94 -34.34 3.44 -11.37
CA SER A 94 -35.68 3.15 -10.87
C SER A 94 -35.68 2.63 -9.43
N GLY A 95 -36.88 2.45 -8.86
CA GLY A 95 -37.05 1.89 -7.51
C GLY A 95 -36.85 2.89 -6.37
N ILE A 96 -36.87 2.39 -5.13
CA ILE A 96 -36.73 3.21 -3.91
C ILE A 96 -35.32 3.78 -3.73
N PHE A 97 -34.32 3.20 -4.41
CA PHE A 97 -32.93 3.63 -4.37
C PHE A 97 -32.55 4.55 -5.54
N LYS A 98 -33.52 5.04 -6.31
CA LYS A 98 -33.27 5.94 -7.44
C LYS A 98 -32.46 7.16 -7.00
N GLY A 99 -31.35 7.40 -7.70
CA GLY A 99 -30.45 8.53 -7.44
C GLY A 99 -29.47 8.33 -6.28
N HIS A 100 -29.52 7.19 -5.57
CA HIS A 100 -28.45 6.83 -4.64
C HIS A 100 -27.22 6.37 -5.42
N VAL A 101 -26.07 6.98 -5.13
CA VAL A 101 -24.80 6.68 -5.80
C VAL A 101 -24.06 5.58 -5.04
N TYR A 102 -23.69 4.54 -5.77
CA TYR A 102 -22.80 3.48 -5.32
C TYR A 102 -21.45 3.68 -6.00
N GLN A 103 -20.44 4.02 -5.20
CA GLN A 103 -19.11 4.34 -5.69
C GLN A 103 -18.04 3.74 -4.78
N LEU A 104 -16.98 3.21 -5.38
CA LEU A 104 -15.80 2.75 -4.65
C LEU A 104 -15.11 3.94 -3.98
N PRO A 105 -14.50 3.74 -2.80
CA PRO A 105 -13.55 4.71 -2.26
C PRO A 105 -12.44 4.93 -3.29
N SER A 106 -11.86 6.14 -3.37
CA SER A 106 -10.83 6.49 -4.34
C SER A 106 -9.68 5.47 -4.31
N MET A 107 -9.69 4.55 -5.27
CA MET A 107 -8.70 3.50 -5.48
C MET A 107 -7.86 3.86 -6.70
N THR A 108 -6.56 3.60 -6.62
CA THR A 108 -5.68 3.83 -7.78
C THR A 108 -5.95 2.79 -8.86
N SER A 109 -5.66 3.12 -10.13
CA SER A 109 -5.81 2.16 -11.23
C SER A 109 -4.97 0.89 -11.03
N HIS A 110 -3.81 1.02 -10.38
CA HIS A 110 -2.97 -0.12 -10.01
C HIS A 110 -3.67 -1.05 -9.02
N ASP A 111 -4.27 -0.50 -7.97
CA ASP A 111 -4.97 -1.28 -6.95
C ASP A 111 -6.22 -1.99 -7.50
N ILE A 112 -6.88 -1.37 -8.48
CA ILE A 112 -7.99 -1.99 -9.21
C ILE A 112 -7.49 -3.17 -10.05
N GLN A 113 -6.40 -2.99 -10.82
CA GLN A 113 -5.81 -4.10 -11.59
C GLN A 113 -5.37 -5.25 -10.69
N GLY A 114 -4.83 -4.93 -9.51
CA GLY A 114 -4.53 -5.86 -8.44
C GLY A 114 -5.72 -6.71 -8.04
N ALA A 115 -6.80 -6.03 -7.67
CA ALA A 115 -8.04 -6.63 -7.19
C ALA A 115 -8.78 -7.45 -8.27
N ILE A 116 -8.77 -7.03 -9.53
CA ILE A 116 -9.46 -7.69 -10.65
C ILE A 116 -9.05 -9.17 -10.82
N ARG A 117 -7.85 -9.55 -10.37
CA ARG A 117 -7.39 -10.95 -10.37
C ARG A 117 -8.22 -11.86 -9.46
N TYR A 118 -8.80 -11.32 -8.38
CA TYR A 118 -9.62 -12.04 -7.41
C TYR A 118 -11.13 -11.83 -7.63
N LEU A 119 -11.51 -11.32 -8.80
CA LEU A 119 -12.89 -11.03 -9.16
C LEU A 119 -13.35 -11.85 -10.37
N HIS A 120 -14.55 -12.42 -10.25
CA HIS A 120 -15.22 -13.17 -11.30
C HIS A 120 -16.55 -12.51 -11.61
N LEU A 121 -16.85 -12.35 -12.90
CA LEU A 121 -18.16 -11.89 -13.36
C LEU A 121 -19.02 -13.10 -13.69
N LYS A 122 -20.13 -13.29 -12.96
CA LYS A 122 -21.15 -14.32 -13.24
C LYS A 122 -22.41 -13.61 -13.72
N GLY A 123 -22.57 -13.48 -15.04
CA GLY A 123 -23.64 -12.68 -15.61
C GLY A 123 -23.42 -11.20 -15.33
N SER A 124 -24.29 -10.59 -14.52
CA SER A 124 -24.17 -9.21 -14.02
C SER A 124 -23.65 -9.12 -12.58
N GLU A 125 -23.36 -10.25 -11.94
CA GLU A 125 -22.88 -10.28 -10.56
C GLU A 125 -21.35 -10.35 -10.53
N LEU A 126 -20.74 -9.41 -9.80
CA LEU A 126 -19.30 -9.31 -9.66
C LEU A 126 -18.88 -9.87 -8.31
N VAL A 127 -18.39 -11.11 -8.31
CA VAL A 127 -18.17 -11.91 -7.10
C VAL A 127 -16.68 -12.08 -6.79
N TYR A 128 -16.37 -12.09 -5.50
CA TYR A 128 -15.03 -12.40 -5.01
C TYR A 128 -14.73 -13.89 -5.17
N HIS A 129 -13.54 -14.21 -5.68
CA HIS A 129 -13.02 -15.56 -5.78
C HIS A 129 -11.60 -15.62 -5.22
N GLN A 130 -11.38 -16.47 -4.22
CA GLN A 130 -10.04 -16.79 -3.76
C GLN A 130 -9.37 -17.70 -4.79
N VAL A 131 -8.41 -17.17 -5.53
CA VAL A 131 -7.49 -17.98 -6.33
C VAL A 131 -6.54 -18.68 -5.35
N SER A 132 -6.64 -20.00 -5.26
CA SER A 132 -5.66 -20.85 -4.57
C SER A 132 -4.39 -20.88 -5.43
N GLU A 133 -3.25 -20.46 -4.87
CA GLU A 133 -1.93 -20.69 -5.48
C GLU A 133 -1.57 -22.18 -5.50
#